data_AF-A0A090X4P5-F1
#
_entry.id   AF-A0A090X4P5-F1
#
_cell.length_a   1.000
_cell.length_b   1.000
_cell.length_c   1.000
_cell.angle_alpha   90.00
_cell.angle_beta   90.00
_cell.angle_gamma   90.00
#
_symmetry.space_group_name_H-M   'P 1'
#
loop_
_entity.id
_entity.type
_entity.pdbx_description
1 polymer ?
#
loop_
_entity_poly.entity_id
_entity_poly.type
_entity_poly.pdbx_seq_one_letter_code
_entity_poly.pdbx_strand_id
1 'polypeptide(L)'
;MIANPNKSPKAIFISGGYASAPLAADLDFTLKGKEAELQAAVTALGKLTEGAVHISVGTSSSPLAGLTGVTTHKVSGPHPSGNVGTLINKVNPVNKGEVVWTVNAQDLVIIGELLLTGKFNAERIVALVGSSVEKPRYFKTIIGSEISTLIYDKGVSKGGNDRVISGNVLSGKQIKPDGNLDYYSNVVSVIPEGDDYELFGWNKPVFNKISTSRAMTFSWLSKSKKYDLNTNTNGEHRAFVTTGVYEEVFPLDIYPMQILKACMYKDLDEMEALGMYEVAPEDFALTEFVCVSKQPHQKIIREGLDLMLKEIG
;
A
#
# COMPACT_ATOMS: atom_id res chain seq x y z
N MET A 1 -7.07 -10.99 3.84
CA MET A 1 -7.84 -11.77 4.81
C MET A 1 -9.03 -10.94 5.27
N ILE A 2 -10.18 -11.56 5.54
CA ILE A 2 -11.34 -10.89 6.15
C ILE A 2 -11.35 -11.21 7.63
N ALA A 3 -11.69 -10.23 8.48
CA ALA A 3 -11.74 -10.42 9.92
C ALA A 3 -12.74 -11.52 10.30
N ASN A 4 -12.36 -12.42 11.22
CA ASN A 4 -13.25 -13.44 11.76
C ASN A 4 -14.18 -12.79 12.81
N PRO A 5 -15.51 -12.77 12.60
CA PRO A 5 -16.44 -12.09 13.51
C PRO A 5 -16.52 -12.74 14.90
N ASN A 6 -16.03 -13.97 15.06
CA ASN A 6 -16.01 -14.68 16.34
C ASN A 6 -14.74 -14.42 17.18
N LYS A 7 -13.78 -13.64 16.67
CA LYS A 7 -12.56 -13.27 17.40
C LYS A 7 -12.62 -11.78 17.73
N SER A 8 -12.39 -11.41 18.99
CA SER A 8 -12.27 -10.00 19.38
C SER A 8 -10.82 -9.52 19.13
N PRO A 9 -10.61 -8.40 18.43
CA PRO A 9 -9.28 -7.83 18.27
C PRO A 9 -8.80 -7.16 19.55
N LYS A 10 -7.50 -7.26 19.83
CA LYS A 10 -6.80 -6.51 20.89
C LYS A 10 -6.83 -5.01 20.63
N ALA A 11 -6.80 -4.60 19.36
CA ALA A 11 -6.88 -3.21 18.93
C ALA A 11 -7.34 -3.13 17.47
N ILE A 12 -7.91 -1.98 17.10
CA ILE A 12 -8.33 -1.71 15.72
C ILE A 12 -7.52 -0.53 15.19
N PHE A 13 -6.96 -0.67 14.00
CA PHE A 13 -6.15 0.34 13.34
C PHE A 13 -6.86 0.84 12.08
N ILE A 14 -7.03 2.15 11.99
CA ILE A 14 -7.57 2.78 10.80
C ILE A 14 -6.41 3.09 9.87
N SER A 15 -6.34 2.37 8.75
CA SER A 15 -5.34 2.59 7.70
C SER A 15 -5.68 3.85 6.91
N GLY A 16 -4.65 4.65 6.64
CA GLY A 16 -4.77 5.81 5.76
C GLY A 16 -5.45 7.03 6.39
N GLY A 17 -4.97 7.57 7.50
CA GLY A 17 -5.06 9.04 7.69
C GLY A 17 -3.76 9.76 7.33
N TYR A 18 -2.74 9.02 6.89
CA TYR A 18 -1.59 9.52 6.15
C TYR A 18 -1.19 8.53 5.06
N ALA A 19 -1.41 8.86 3.79
CA ALA A 19 -1.03 8.02 2.67
C ALA A 19 0.34 8.46 2.12
N SER A 20 1.39 7.72 2.45
CA SER A 20 2.76 8.05 2.03
C SER A 20 3.17 7.44 0.69
N ALA A 21 2.37 6.51 0.13
CA ALA A 21 2.66 5.86 -1.14
C ALA A 21 2.69 6.88 -2.29
N PRO A 22 3.53 6.67 -3.31
CA PRO A 22 3.60 7.56 -4.46
C PRO A 22 2.25 7.61 -5.18
N LEU A 23 1.84 8.83 -5.55
CA LEU A 23 0.58 9.13 -6.24
C LEU A 23 -0.68 8.71 -5.46
N ALA A 24 -0.59 8.48 -4.15
CA ALA A 24 -1.75 8.14 -3.34
C ALA A 24 -2.82 9.24 -3.38
N ALA A 25 -4.09 8.82 -3.23
CA ALA A 25 -5.19 9.75 -3.05
C ALA A 25 -5.02 10.56 -1.76
N ASP A 26 -5.29 11.87 -1.83
CA ASP A 26 -5.31 12.76 -0.68
C ASP A 26 -6.57 12.49 0.15
N LEU A 27 -6.37 11.88 1.32
CA LEU A 27 -7.46 11.44 2.16
C LEU A 27 -8.15 12.62 2.85
N ASP A 28 -7.43 13.70 3.15
CA ASP A 28 -8.02 14.92 3.69
C ASP A 28 -8.99 15.55 2.69
N PHE A 29 -8.69 15.42 1.39
CA PHE A 29 -9.61 15.83 0.32
C PHE A 29 -10.81 14.87 0.19
N THR A 30 -10.57 13.56 0.13
CA THR A 30 -11.67 12.58 -0.11
C THR A 30 -12.66 12.45 1.04
N LEU A 31 -12.23 12.75 2.27
CA LEU A 31 -13.03 12.60 3.49
C LEU A 31 -13.65 13.90 3.99
N LYS A 32 -13.41 15.01 3.28
CA LYS A 32 -13.93 16.32 3.67
C LYS A 32 -15.46 16.33 3.71
N GLY A 33 -16.04 16.81 4.81
CA GLY A 33 -17.49 16.91 4.96
C GLY A 33 -18.18 15.58 5.35
N LYS A 34 -17.40 14.55 5.70
CA LYS A 34 -17.87 13.22 6.12
C LYS A 34 -17.66 12.95 7.61
N GLU A 35 -17.49 14.00 8.41
CA GLU A 35 -17.10 13.91 9.82
C GLU A 35 -18.14 13.18 10.67
N ALA A 36 -19.44 13.32 10.34
CA ALA A 36 -20.52 12.64 11.05
C ALA A 36 -20.48 11.12 10.82
N GLU A 37 -20.31 10.68 9.56
CA GLU A 37 -20.17 9.27 9.19
C GLU A 37 -18.90 8.67 9.82
N LEU A 38 -17.78 9.38 9.73
CA LEU A 38 -16.51 8.98 10.34
C LEU A 38 -16.67 8.78 11.86
N GLN A 39 -17.25 9.75 12.58
CA GLN A 39 -17.45 9.64 14.02
C GLN A 39 -18.37 8.46 14.38
N ALA A 40 -19.48 8.28 13.65
CA ALA A 40 -20.39 7.16 13.88
C ALA A 40 -19.70 5.81 13.70
N ALA A 41 -18.91 5.67 12.63
CA ALA A 41 -18.16 4.45 12.35
C ALA A 41 -17.17 4.13 13.46
N VAL A 42 -16.37 5.11 13.91
CA VAL A 42 -15.34 4.82 14.91
C VAL A 42 -15.93 4.59 16.30
N THR A 43 -17.02 5.27 16.66
CA THR A 43 -17.79 4.95 17.87
C THR A 43 -18.31 3.51 17.85
N ALA A 44 -18.70 2.98 16.69
CA ALA A 44 -19.09 1.58 16.56
C ALA A 44 -17.89 0.63 16.66
N LEU A 45 -16.77 0.94 16.00
CA LEU A 45 -15.53 0.15 16.09
C LEU A 45 -15.01 0.05 17.53
N GLY A 46 -15.11 1.13 18.30
CA GLY A 46 -14.73 1.15 19.72
C GLY A 46 -15.54 0.18 20.60
N LYS A 47 -16.70 -0.32 20.13
CA LYS A 47 -17.47 -1.36 20.83
C LYS A 47 -17.07 -2.78 20.46
N LEU A 48 -16.27 -2.96 19.40
CA LEU A 48 -15.83 -4.25 18.89
C LEU A 48 -14.50 -4.71 19.51
N THR A 49 -13.86 -3.87 20.32
CA THR A 49 -12.59 -4.16 20.97
C THR A 49 -12.63 -3.69 22.42
N GLU A 50 -11.96 -4.41 23.31
CA GLU A 50 -11.68 -3.94 24.68
C GLU A 50 -10.47 -2.97 24.71
N GLY A 51 -9.69 -2.95 23.63
CA GLY A 51 -8.56 -2.04 23.48
C GLY A 51 -8.93 -0.71 22.83
N ALA A 52 -7.93 -0.06 22.22
CA ALA A 52 -8.11 1.24 21.60
C ALA A 52 -8.30 1.12 20.08
N VAL A 53 -9.03 2.10 19.52
CA VAL A 53 -9.03 2.36 18.08
C VAL A 53 -7.95 3.41 17.79
N HIS A 54 -7.01 3.06 16.93
CA HIS A 54 -5.87 3.90 16.58
C HIS A 54 -6.02 4.46 15.17
N ILE A 55 -5.62 5.71 14.99
CA ILE A 55 -5.63 6.37 13.70
C ILE A 55 -4.35 7.18 13.51
N SER A 56 -3.74 7.11 12.33
CA SER A 56 -2.63 8.00 11.95
C SER A 56 -3.17 9.20 11.20
N VAL A 57 -2.60 10.39 11.41
CA VAL A 57 -2.90 11.60 10.62
C VAL A 57 -1.61 12.31 10.23
N GLY A 58 -1.57 12.84 9.00
CA GLY A 58 -0.44 13.65 8.53
C GLY A 58 -0.48 15.09 9.04
N THR A 59 -1.68 15.65 9.20
CA THR A 59 -1.89 17.05 9.60
C THR A 59 -2.96 17.14 10.68
N SER A 60 -2.92 18.19 11.50
CA SER A 60 -3.97 18.46 12.50
C SER A 60 -5.27 18.99 11.88
N SER A 61 -5.25 19.38 10.61
CA SER A 61 -6.44 19.81 9.86
C SER A 61 -7.20 18.66 9.19
N SER A 62 -6.71 17.43 9.31
CA SER A 62 -7.37 16.25 8.76
C SER A 62 -8.78 16.07 9.35
N PRO A 63 -9.80 15.70 8.55
CA PRO A 63 -11.12 15.31 9.06
C PRO A 63 -11.07 14.21 10.13
N LEU A 64 -10.01 13.39 10.10
CA LEU A 64 -9.76 12.30 11.01
C LEU A 64 -9.17 12.75 12.36
N ALA A 65 -8.55 13.93 12.41
CA ALA A 65 -7.85 14.41 13.61
C ALA A 65 -8.81 14.83 14.74
N GLY A 66 -10.03 15.23 14.39
CA GLY A 66 -11.06 15.70 15.34
C GLY A 66 -11.96 14.62 15.92
N LEU A 67 -11.75 13.35 15.56
CA LEU A 67 -12.57 12.24 16.02
C LEU A 67 -12.37 11.96 17.52
N THR A 68 -13.44 11.59 18.19
CA THR A 68 -13.45 11.23 19.62
C THR A 68 -13.55 9.72 19.81
N GLY A 69 -13.02 9.21 20.93
CA GLY A 69 -12.97 7.77 21.21
C GLY A 69 -11.87 7.04 20.44
N VAL A 70 -10.88 7.78 19.91
CA VAL A 70 -9.71 7.25 19.20
C VAL A 70 -8.42 7.76 19.80
N THR A 71 -7.35 6.99 19.60
CA THR A 71 -5.98 7.43 19.83
C THR A 71 -5.38 7.88 18.50
N THR A 72 -5.24 9.19 18.35
CA THR A 72 -4.68 9.80 17.14
C THR A 72 -3.16 9.91 17.23
N HIS A 73 -2.48 9.43 16.20
CA HIS A 73 -1.03 9.43 16.05
C HIS A 73 -0.62 10.36 14.91
N LYS A 74 0.32 11.27 15.16
CA LYS A 74 0.89 12.09 14.09
C LYS A 74 1.99 11.33 13.38
N VAL A 75 1.87 11.22 12.06
CA VAL A 75 2.83 10.50 11.21
C VAL A 75 3.39 11.44 10.16
N SER A 76 4.69 11.35 9.94
CA SER A 76 5.41 12.12 8.91
C SER A 76 6.62 11.35 8.43
N GLY A 77 7.05 11.61 7.19
CA GLY A 77 8.24 11.00 6.62
C GLY A 77 7.95 10.32 5.27
N PRO A 78 8.98 9.73 4.65
CA PRO A 78 8.85 9.03 3.38
C PRO A 78 8.04 7.74 3.52
N HIS A 79 7.60 7.18 2.39
CA HIS A 79 7.07 5.82 2.36
C HIS A 79 8.11 4.84 2.90
N PRO A 80 7.74 3.85 3.75
CA PRO A 80 6.38 3.39 4.06
C PRO A 80 5.79 3.88 5.41
N SER A 81 6.12 5.10 5.86
CA SER A 81 5.59 5.65 7.14
C SER A 81 4.05 5.65 7.28
N GLY A 82 3.30 5.73 6.17
CA GLY A 82 1.84 5.69 6.14
C GLY A 82 1.24 4.28 6.09
N ASN A 83 2.06 3.22 6.03
CA ASN A 83 1.56 1.85 6.07
C ASN A 83 1.00 1.52 7.45
N VAL A 84 -0.11 0.78 7.46
CA VAL A 84 -0.74 0.36 8.72
C VAL A 84 0.15 -0.62 9.50
N GLY A 85 0.90 -1.50 8.82
CA GLY A 85 1.86 -2.41 9.46
C GLY A 85 2.93 -1.67 10.25
N THR A 86 3.46 -0.56 9.69
CA THR A 86 4.41 0.31 10.39
C THR A 86 3.79 0.94 11.64
N LEU A 87 2.54 1.40 11.56
CA LEU A 87 1.85 1.97 12.72
C LEU A 87 1.59 0.91 13.80
N ILE A 88 1.13 -0.28 13.41
CA ILE A 88 0.88 -1.41 14.31
C ILE A 88 2.16 -1.75 15.07
N ASN A 89 3.28 -1.98 14.37
CA ASN A 89 4.56 -2.32 14.99
C ASN A 89 5.04 -1.27 16.00
N LYS A 90 4.85 0.03 15.73
CA LYS A 90 5.29 1.10 16.64
C LYS A 90 4.37 1.34 17.83
N VAL A 91 3.08 0.99 17.73
CA VAL A 91 2.07 1.35 18.74
C VAL A 91 1.61 0.15 19.55
N ASN A 92 1.28 -0.95 18.88
CA ASN A 92 0.74 -2.17 19.51
C ASN A 92 1.13 -3.40 18.66
N PRO A 93 2.41 -3.80 18.69
CA PRO A 93 2.91 -4.93 17.90
C PRO A 93 2.16 -6.22 18.21
N VAL A 94 2.12 -7.13 17.23
CA VAL A 94 1.29 -8.34 17.25
C VAL A 94 2.15 -9.56 17.52
N ASN A 95 1.79 -10.33 18.54
CA ASN A 95 2.43 -11.60 18.86
C ASN A 95 1.54 -12.79 18.52
N LYS A 96 2.10 -14.00 18.63
CA LYS A 96 1.38 -15.26 18.47
C LYS A 96 0.11 -15.30 19.34
N GLY A 97 -1.03 -15.58 18.71
CA GLY A 97 -2.33 -15.64 19.37
C GLY A 97 -3.03 -14.29 19.53
N GLU A 98 -2.34 -13.16 19.29
CA GLU A 98 -2.96 -11.85 19.27
C GLU A 98 -3.54 -11.53 17.89
N VAL A 99 -4.60 -10.73 17.88
CA VAL A 99 -5.26 -10.30 16.64
C VAL A 99 -5.48 -8.80 16.71
N VAL A 100 -5.10 -8.09 15.66
CA VAL A 100 -5.49 -6.71 15.41
C VAL A 100 -6.32 -6.66 14.13
N TRP A 101 -7.25 -5.72 14.07
CA TRP A 101 -8.03 -5.47 12.85
C TRP A 101 -7.59 -4.18 12.18
N THR A 102 -7.65 -4.15 10.86
CA THR A 102 -7.38 -2.95 10.07
C THR A 102 -8.60 -2.58 9.23
N VAL A 103 -8.86 -1.28 9.09
CA VAL A 103 -9.97 -0.74 8.30
C VAL A 103 -9.50 0.51 7.57
N ASN A 104 -9.74 0.67 6.27
CA ASN A 104 -9.34 1.89 5.58
C ASN A 104 -10.23 3.07 5.98
N ALA A 105 -9.66 4.27 6.04
CA ALA A 105 -10.40 5.47 6.41
C ALA A 105 -11.61 5.76 5.50
N GLN A 106 -11.54 5.44 4.19
CA GLN A 106 -12.68 5.57 3.29
C GLN A 106 -13.79 4.54 3.52
N ASP A 107 -13.46 3.35 4.06
CA ASP A 107 -14.45 2.34 4.42
C ASP A 107 -15.26 2.76 5.66
N LEU A 108 -14.71 3.63 6.51
CA LEU A 108 -15.43 4.22 7.65
C LEU A 108 -16.63 5.05 7.19
N VAL A 109 -16.53 5.74 6.06
CA VAL A 109 -17.67 6.52 5.53
C VAL A 109 -18.84 5.59 5.21
N ILE A 110 -18.56 4.44 4.59
CA ILE A 110 -19.58 3.43 4.25
C ILE A 110 -20.21 2.84 5.51
N ILE A 111 -19.38 2.47 6.50
CA ILE A 111 -19.85 1.94 7.79
C ILE A 111 -20.72 2.97 8.51
N GLY A 112 -20.26 4.22 8.57
CA GLY A 112 -20.95 5.32 9.23
C GLY A 112 -22.29 5.64 8.57
N GLU A 113 -22.32 5.76 7.24
CA GLU A 113 -23.54 6.03 6.49
C GLU A 113 -24.56 4.91 6.68
N LEU A 114 -24.13 3.65 6.68
CA LEU A 114 -24.99 2.50 6.98
C LEU A 114 -25.59 2.59 8.38
N LEU A 115 -24.79 2.92 9.39
CA LEU A 115 -25.26 3.03 10.78
C LEU A 115 -26.22 4.20 11.00
N LEU A 116 -25.99 5.33 10.32
CA LEU A 116 -26.81 6.53 10.47
C LEU A 116 -28.13 6.46 9.68
N THR A 117 -28.10 5.84 8.49
CA THR A 117 -29.23 5.87 7.55
C THR A 117 -29.92 4.52 7.36
N GLY A 118 -29.29 3.43 7.78
CA GLY A 118 -29.73 2.07 7.49
C GLY A 118 -29.51 1.63 6.03
N LYS A 119 -28.81 2.43 5.22
CA LYS A 119 -28.59 2.15 3.79
C LYS A 119 -27.11 1.97 3.47
N PHE A 120 -26.80 0.89 2.77
CA PHE A 120 -25.45 0.65 2.27
C PHE A 120 -25.19 1.51 1.02
N ASN A 121 -24.13 2.31 1.08
CA ASN A 121 -23.67 3.14 -0.04
C ASN A 121 -22.21 2.80 -0.37
N ALA A 122 -21.98 2.20 -1.54
CA ALA A 122 -20.64 1.83 -2.01
C ALA A 122 -19.97 2.91 -2.87
N GLU A 123 -20.49 4.14 -2.85
CA GLU A 123 -19.88 5.28 -3.52
C GLU A 123 -18.54 5.66 -2.87
N ARG A 124 -17.53 5.94 -3.69
CA ARG A 124 -16.18 6.32 -3.28
C ARG A 124 -15.59 7.35 -4.22
N ILE A 125 -14.75 8.22 -3.65
CA ILE A 125 -13.89 9.13 -4.41
C ILE A 125 -12.56 8.45 -4.68
N VAL A 126 -12.20 8.35 -5.96
CA VAL A 126 -11.02 7.64 -6.45
C VAL A 126 -10.15 8.61 -7.25
N ALA A 127 -8.84 8.55 -7.06
CA ALA A 127 -7.88 9.35 -7.83
C ALA A 127 -7.49 8.64 -9.14
N LEU A 128 -7.53 9.32 -10.28
CA LEU A 128 -6.90 8.89 -11.54
C LEU A 128 -5.59 9.64 -11.71
N VAL A 129 -4.47 8.90 -11.69
CA VAL A 129 -3.12 9.46 -11.61
C VAL A 129 -2.13 8.68 -12.46
N GLY A 130 -0.92 9.20 -12.61
CA GLY A 130 0.18 8.56 -13.32
C GLY A 130 0.66 9.38 -14.51
N SER A 131 1.85 9.06 -15.01
CA SER A 131 2.53 9.84 -16.06
C SER A 131 1.83 9.75 -17.41
N SER A 132 1.07 8.67 -17.67
CA SER A 132 0.29 8.50 -18.89
C SER A 132 -1.09 9.17 -18.83
N VAL A 133 -1.44 9.82 -17.72
CA VAL A 133 -2.71 10.54 -17.56
C VAL A 133 -2.52 12.02 -17.87
N GLU A 134 -3.18 12.52 -18.92
CA GLU A 134 -3.07 13.91 -19.35
C GLU A 134 -3.55 14.92 -18.30
N LYS A 135 -4.63 14.58 -17.59
CA LYS A 135 -5.24 15.47 -16.59
C LYS A 135 -5.66 14.72 -15.32
N PRO A 136 -4.71 14.44 -14.40
CA PRO A 136 -4.98 13.77 -13.13
C PRO A 136 -6.10 14.45 -12.35
N ARG A 137 -6.97 13.65 -11.72
CA ARG A 137 -8.18 14.15 -11.05
C ARG A 137 -8.77 13.13 -10.09
N TYR A 138 -9.69 13.61 -9.26
CA TYR A 138 -10.60 12.74 -8.52
C TYR A 138 -11.91 12.55 -9.27
N PHE A 139 -12.49 11.37 -9.14
CA PHE A 139 -13.82 11.06 -9.64
C PHE A 139 -14.58 10.25 -8.60
N LYS A 140 -15.90 10.35 -8.69
CA LYS A 140 -16.84 9.62 -7.85
C LYS A 140 -17.32 8.39 -8.61
N THR A 141 -17.23 7.23 -7.99
CA THR A 141 -17.61 5.94 -8.59
C THR A 141 -18.15 5.00 -7.52
N ILE A 142 -18.63 3.83 -7.93
CA ILE A 142 -19.01 2.75 -7.01
C ILE A 142 -17.87 1.72 -6.98
N ILE A 143 -17.63 1.10 -5.81
CA ILE A 143 -16.70 -0.03 -5.68
C ILE A 143 -17.05 -1.13 -6.70
N GLY A 144 -16.05 -1.68 -7.40
CA GLY A 144 -16.26 -2.69 -8.44
C GLY A 144 -16.70 -2.15 -9.80
N SER A 145 -16.83 -0.83 -9.97
CA SER A 145 -17.17 -0.25 -11.28
C SER A 145 -16.07 -0.53 -12.30
N GLU A 146 -16.48 -0.72 -13.55
CA GLU A 146 -15.58 -0.79 -14.70
C GLU A 146 -14.89 0.57 -14.90
N ILE A 147 -13.59 0.54 -15.23
CA ILE A 147 -12.78 1.76 -15.32
C ILE A 147 -12.50 2.22 -16.76
N SER A 148 -13.00 1.52 -17.78
CA SER A 148 -12.75 1.85 -19.20
C SER A 148 -13.19 3.28 -19.53
N THR A 149 -14.39 3.66 -19.11
CA THR A 149 -14.95 5.01 -19.29
C THR A 149 -14.10 6.06 -18.57
N LEU A 150 -13.57 5.72 -17.39
CA LEU A 150 -12.72 6.59 -16.59
C LEU A 150 -11.36 6.81 -17.24
N ILE A 151 -10.77 5.77 -17.84
CA ILE A 151 -9.47 5.83 -18.52
C ILE A 151 -9.58 6.64 -19.82
N TYR A 152 -10.51 6.25 -20.69
CA TYR A 152 -10.53 6.76 -22.06
C TYR A 152 -11.20 8.11 -22.22
N ASP A 153 -12.26 8.41 -21.45
CA ASP A 153 -12.91 9.72 -21.54
C ASP A 153 -12.15 10.80 -20.75
N LYS A 154 -11.17 10.41 -19.93
CA LYS A 154 -10.48 11.33 -18.99
C LYS A 154 -8.97 11.44 -19.17
N GLY A 155 -8.44 11.02 -20.32
CA GLY A 155 -7.12 11.47 -20.78
C GLY A 155 -6.02 10.43 -20.73
N VAL A 156 -6.33 9.15 -20.98
CA VAL A 156 -5.32 8.18 -21.45
C VAL A 156 -5.56 7.93 -22.94
N SER A 157 -4.51 8.08 -23.75
CA SER A 157 -4.60 7.93 -25.20
C SER A 157 -5.03 6.52 -25.59
N LYS A 158 -6.08 6.40 -26.41
CA LYS A 158 -6.49 5.12 -27.00
C LYS A 158 -5.37 4.61 -27.91
N GLY A 159 -4.63 3.59 -27.46
CA GLY A 159 -3.50 2.99 -28.19
C GLY A 159 -2.11 3.23 -27.59
N GLY A 160 -2.01 3.89 -26.42
CA GLY A 160 -0.77 3.92 -25.64
C GLY A 160 -0.39 2.53 -25.12
N ASN A 161 0.91 2.25 -24.99
CA ASN A 161 1.41 1.06 -24.29
C ASN A 161 1.54 1.35 -22.79
N ASP A 162 0.39 1.39 -22.13
CA ASP A 162 0.26 1.81 -20.73
C ASP A 162 -0.27 0.68 -19.86
N ARG A 163 0.31 0.58 -18.66
CA ARG A 163 -0.19 -0.25 -17.58
C ARG A 163 -1.27 0.48 -16.81
N VAL A 164 -2.40 -0.18 -16.62
CA VAL A 164 -3.45 0.27 -15.72
C VAL A 164 -3.40 -0.53 -14.42
N ILE A 165 -3.37 0.17 -13.29
CA ILE A 165 -3.19 -0.40 -11.97
C ILE A 165 -4.35 0.05 -11.07
N SER A 166 -5.08 -0.91 -10.52
CA SER A 166 -6.00 -0.68 -9.39
C SER A 166 -5.18 -0.62 -8.11
N GLY A 167 -5.02 0.58 -7.57
CA GLY A 167 -4.13 0.87 -6.45
C GLY A 167 -2.91 1.71 -6.86
N ASN A 168 -1.99 1.88 -5.91
CA ASN A 168 -0.74 2.59 -6.15
C ASN A 168 0.25 1.72 -6.94
N VAL A 169 1.32 2.33 -7.44
CA VAL A 169 2.33 1.65 -8.27
C VAL A 169 3.19 0.61 -7.53
N LEU A 170 3.20 0.61 -6.18
CA LEU A 170 4.04 -0.29 -5.38
C LEU A 170 3.33 -1.61 -5.04
N SER A 171 2.04 -1.56 -4.70
CA SER A 171 1.27 -2.72 -4.23
C SER A 171 -0.06 -2.93 -4.95
N GLY A 172 -0.36 -2.11 -5.96
CA GLY A 172 -1.58 -2.22 -6.75
C GLY A 172 -1.59 -3.43 -7.68
N LYS A 173 -2.78 -3.76 -8.18
CA LYS A 173 -2.98 -4.88 -9.11
C LYS A 173 -3.12 -4.37 -10.53
N GLN A 174 -2.38 -4.97 -11.46
CA GLN A 174 -2.60 -4.74 -12.88
C GLN A 174 -4.02 -5.18 -13.24
N ILE A 175 -4.72 -4.33 -13.95
CA ILE A 175 -6.04 -4.62 -14.52
C ILE A 175 -6.04 -4.23 -15.99
N LYS A 176 -6.93 -4.88 -16.75
CA LYS A 176 -7.16 -4.47 -18.13
C LYS A 176 -7.95 -3.15 -18.16
N PRO A 177 -7.93 -2.39 -19.26
CA PRO A 177 -8.73 -1.18 -19.37
C PRO A 177 -10.24 -1.42 -19.20
N ASP A 178 -10.76 -2.57 -19.60
CA ASP A 178 -12.13 -3.05 -19.39
C ASP A 178 -12.32 -3.80 -18.05
N GLY A 179 -11.33 -3.73 -17.17
CA GLY A 179 -11.37 -4.30 -15.84
C GLY A 179 -12.12 -3.42 -14.84
N ASN A 180 -12.16 -3.91 -13.60
CA ASN A 180 -12.92 -3.30 -12.51
C ASN A 180 -12.00 -2.78 -11.41
N LEU A 181 -12.45 -1.73 -10.72
CA LEU A 181 -11.80 -1.24 -9.51
C LEU A 181 -11.91 -2.28 -8.38
N ASP A 182 -10.79 -2.54 -7.70
CA ASP A 182 -10.76 -3.46 -6.55
C ASP A 182 -11.45 -2.84 -5.32
N TYR A 183 -11.89 -3.68 -4.40
CA TYR A 183 -12.65 -3.30 -3.20
C TYR A 183 -11.93 -2.27 -2.32
N TYR A 184 -10.62 -2.46 -2.12
CA TYR A 184 -9.80 -1.62 -1.24
C TYR A 184 -9.12 -0.45 -1.96
N SER A 185 -9.18 -0.41 -3.29
CA SER A 185 -8.49 0.61 -4.08
C SER A 185 -9.24 1.94 -4.04
N ASN A 186 -8.49 3.02 -3.84
CA ASN A 186 -8.96 4.40 -3.89
C ASN A 186 -8.16 5.26 -4.88
N VAL A 187 -7.29 4.63 -5.65
CA VAL A 187 -6.49 5.24 -6.69
C VAL A 187 -6.39 4.27 -7.86
N VAL A 188 -6.40 4.81 -9.07
CA VAL A 188 -6.10 4.13 -10.33
C VAL A 188 -4.86 4.81 -10.89
N SER A 189 -3.77 4.04 -10.96
CA SER A 189 -2.50 4.54 -11.49
C SER A 189 -2.33 4.07 -12.93
N VAL A 190 -1.95 4.96 -13.84
CA VAL A 190 -1.66 4.64 -15.24
C VAL A 190 -0.25 5.10 -15.58
N ILE A 191 0.63 4.15 -15.86
CA ILE A 191 2.06 4.38 -16.15
C ILE A 191 2.47 3.64 -17.42
N PRO A 192 3.55 4.04 -18.10
CA PRO A 192 4.04 3.31 -19.27
C PRO A 192 4.41 1.86 -18.92
N GLU A 193 4.09 0.92 -19.81
CA GLU A 193 4.45 -0.49 -19.62
C GLU A 193 5.99 -0.65 -19.63
N GLY A 194 6.67 -0.04 -20.61
CA GLY A 194 8.12 -0.06 -20.69
C GLY A 194 8.69 -1.37 -21.23
N ASP A 195 8.10 -1.92 -22.30
CA ASP A 195 8.58 -3.14 -22.98
C ASP A 195 9.84 -2.92 -23.84
N ASP A 196 10.69 -1.96 -23.46
CA ASP A 196 11.88 -1.59 -24.19
C ASP A 196 13.10 -2.40 -23.75
N TYR A 197 13.80 -3.00 -24.73
CA TYR A 197 15.08 -3.65 -24.50
C TYR A 197 16.23 -2.63 -24.63
N GLU A 198 16.98 -2.43 -23.55
CA GLU A 198 18.21 -1.64 -23.60
C GLU A 198 19.40 -2.45 -24.12
N LEU A 199 19.80 -2.17 -25.37
CA LEU A 199 21.01 -2.72 -25.95
C LEU A 199 22.25 -2.22 -25.16
N PHE A 200 23.01 -3.14 -24.56
CA PHE A 200 24.18 -2.88 -23.70
C PHE A 200 23.92 -2.08 -22.41
N GLY A 201 22.75 -2.26 -21.78
CA GLY A 201 22.38 -1.56 -20.54
C GLY A 201 23.36 -1.71 -19.35
N TRP A 202 24.19 -2.75 -19.32
CA TRP A 202 25.18 -2.98 -18.26
C TRP A 202 26.44 -2.10 -18.36
N ASN A 203 26.74 -1.51 -19.53
CA ASN A 203 27.95 -0.72 -19.76
C ASN A 203 27.68 0.77 -20.05
N LYS A 204 26.42 1.18 -20.11
CA LYS A 204 26.04 2.56 -20.45
C LYS A 204 25.69 3.33 -19.17
N PRO A 205 26.28 4.52 -18.94
CA PRO A 205 25.81 5.39 -17.86
C PRO A 205 24.38 5.82 -18.15
N VAL A 206 23.48 5.61 -17.20
CA VAL A 206 22.07 5.95 -17.35
C VAL A 206 21.71 7.12 -16.44
N PHE A 207 21.28 8.22 -17.06
CA PHE A 207 20.96 9.46 -16.34
C PHE A 207 19.47 9.59 -16.00
N ASN A 208 18.60 8.80 -16.63
CA ASN A 208 17.15 8.86 -16.47
C ASN A 208 16.56 7.64 -15.73
N LYS A 209 17.38 6.91 -14.98
CA LYS A 209 16.93 5.78 -14.15
C LYS A 209 17.19 6.04 -12.67
N ILE A 210 16.23 5.62 -11.87
CA ILE A 210 16.40 5.55 -10.43
C ILE A 210 17.16 4.28 -10.06
N SER A 211 18.12 4.40 -9.16
CA SER A 211 18.93 3.31 -8.66
C SER A 211 19.39 3.65 -7.26
N THR A 212 19.29 2.68 -6.35
CA THR A 212 19.85 2.75 -5.00
C THR A 212 21.36 2.57 -5.00
N SER A 213 21.91 1.87 -6.01
CA SER A 213 23.35 1.77 -6.20
C SER A 213 23.91 3.03 -6.87
N ARG A 214 25.09 3.47 -6.43
CA ARG A 214 25.89 4.52 -7.10
C ARG A 214 26.56 4.01 -8.38
N ALA A 215 26.43 2.73 -8.72
CA ALA A 215 26.96 2.21 -9.96
C ALA A 215 26.15 2.74 -11.15
N MET A 216 26.83 3.34 -12.13
CA MET A 216 26.32 3.65 -13.47
C MET A 216 25.11 4.61 -13.56
N THR A 217 24.66 5.16 -12.45
CA THR A 217 23.53 6.08 -12.35
C THR A 217 23.96 7.27 -11.50
N PHE A 218 24.21 8.41 -12.14
CA PHE A 218 24.65 9.65 -11.47
C PHE A 218 23.51 10.34 -10.69
N SER A 219 22.56 9.56 -10.15
CA SER A 219 21.37 10.05 -9.43
C SER A 219 21.75 10.92 -8.22
N TRP A 220 22.91 10.67 -7.59
CA TRP A 220 23.43 11.46 -6.48
C TRP A 220 23.78 12.92 -6.84
N LEU A 221 24.05 13.21 -8.13
CA LEU A 221 24.32 14.57 -8.61
C LEU A 221 23.04 15.37 -8.87
N SER A 222 21.88 14.71 -8.94
CA SER A 222 20.59 15.36 -9.26
C SER A 222 19.47 14.91 -8.31
N LYS A 223 19.63 15.21 -7.01
CA LYS A 223 18.69 14.82 -5.95
C LYS A 223 17.25 15.32 -6.16
N SER A 224 17.04 16.39 -6.93
CA SER A 224 15.72 16.97 -7.21
C SER A 224 15.09 16.49 -8.53
N LYS A 225 15.75 15.59 -9.26
CA LYS A 225 15.26 15.12 -10.55
C LYS A 225 13.99 14.31 -10.39
N LYS A 226 12.99 14.63 -11.20
CA LYS A 226 11.76 13.83 -11.35
C LYS A 226 11.97 12.80 -12.45
N TYR A 227 11.41 11.61 -12.25
CA TYR A 227 11.52 10.49 -13.16
C TYR A 227 10.13 9.98 -13.51
N ASP A 228 9.89 9.75 -14.80
CA ASP A 228 8.72 9.02 -15.29
C ASP A 228 9.10 7.55 -15.35
N LEU A 229 8.77 6.81 -14.29
CA LEU A 229 9.08 5.39 -14.20
C LEU A 229 8.06 4.57 -15.01
N ASN A 230 8.53 3.44 -15.53
CA ASN A 230 7.74 2.43 -16.24
C ASN A 230 7.79 1.09 -15.49
N THR A 231 7.17 0.03 -16.02
CA THR A 231 7.13 -1.28 -15.34
C THR A 231 8.30 -2.20 -15.68
N ASN A 232 9.28 -1.71 -16.45
CA ASN A 232 10.44 -2.49 -16.84
C ASN A 232 11.28 -2.89 -15.62
N THR A 233 11.57 -4.19 -15.48
CA THR A 233 12.38 -4.72 -14.37
C THR A 233 13.83 -4.26 -14.44
N ASN A 234 14.33 -3.91 -15.63
CA ASN A 234 15.71 -3.50 -15.86
C ASN A 234 16.72 -4.53 -15.31
N GLY A 235 16.43 -5.81 -15.49
CA GLY A 235 17.23 -6.92 -15.01
C GLY A 235 16.45 -8.23 -14.95
N GLU A 236 17.12 -9.28 -14.49
CA GLU A 236 16.57 -10.64 -14.43
C GLU A 236 16.51 -11.19 -12.99
N HIS A 237 15.62 -12.16 -12.80
CA HIS A 237 15.49 -12.92 -11.56
C HIS A 237 16.76 -13.70 -11.26
N ARG A 238 17.25 -13.59 -10.03
CA ARG A 238 18.42 -14.33 -9.53
C ARG A 238 18.35 -14.51 -8.02
N ALA A 239 19.23 -15.34 -7.46
CA ALA A 239 19.34 -15.49 -6.01
C ALA A 239 19.63 -14.15 -5.31
N PHE A 240 19.34 -14.06 -4.02
CA PHE A 240 19.73 -12.91 -3.20
C PHE A 240 21.27 -12.80 -3.16
N VAL A 241 21.80 -11.68 -3.66
CA VAL A 241 23.26 -11.47 -3.80
C VAL A 241 23.81 -10.32 -2.94
N THR A 242 22.99 -9.31 -2.63
CA THR A 242 23.42 -8.09 -1.93
C THR A 242 22.80 -8.00 -0.54
N THR A 243 23.61 -8.05 0.51
CA THR A 243 23.18 -7.90 1.91
C THR A 243 23.09 -6.42 2.33
N GLY A 244 22.22 -6.10 3.29
CA GLY A 244 22.12 -4.77 3.92
C GLY A 244 21.31 -3.72 3.16
N VAL A 245 20.98 -3.95 1.87
CA VAL A 245 20.29 -2.96 1.02
C VAL A 245 18.81 -2.81 1.40
N TYR A 246 18.17 -3.89 1.87
CA TYR A 246 16.74 -3.87 2.16
C TYR A 246 16.45 -3.16 3.49
N GLU A 247 17.36 -3.29 4.45
CA GLU A 247 17.32 -2.65 5.76
C GLU A 247 17.33 -1.11 5.66
N GLU A 248 17.91 -0.54 4.60
CA GLU A 248 17.92 0.91 4.36
C GLU A 248 16.51 1.49 4.09
N VAL A 249 15.57 0.65 3.63
CA VAL A 249 14.23 1.08 3.20
C VAL A 249 13.10 0.35 3.93
N PHE A 250 13.42 -0.62 4.79
CA PHE A 250 12.44 -1.39 5.54
C PHE A 250 12.01 -0.64 6.82
N PRO A 251 10.71 -0.57 7.14
CA PRO A 251 10.24 0.29 8.23
C PRO A 251 10.34 -0.33 9.62
N LEU A 252 10.59 -1.63 9.71
CA LEU A 252 10.50 -2.41 10.94
C LEU A 252 11.89 -2.88 11.37
N ASP A 253 12.05 -3.15 12.67
CA ASP A 253 13.28 -3.72 13.23
C ASP A 253 13.31 -5.25 13.04
N ILE A 254 13.30 -5.67 11.78
CA ILE A 254 13.29 -7.06 11.33
C ILE A 254 14.33 -7.18 10.21
N TYR A 255 14.92 -8.36 10.04
CA TYR A 255 15.83 -8.64 8.92
C TYR A 255 15.03 -9.05 7.66
N PRO A 256 14.70 -8.12 6.73
CA PRO A 256 13.81 -8.38 5.60
C PRO A 256 14.36 -9.48 4.67
N MET A 257 15.68 -9.57 4.49
CA MET A 257 16.23 -10.64 3.66
C MET A 257 16.05 -12.02 4.29
N GLN A 258 16.25 -12.14 5.61
CA GLN A 258 16.22 -13.44 6.26
C GLN A 258 14.78 -13.97 6.30
N ILE A 259 13.81 -13.12 6.60
CA ILE A 259 12.41 -13.52 6.61
C ILE A 259 11.92 -13.93 5.21
N LEU A 260 12.38 -13.23 4.16
CA LEU A 260 12.11 -13.63 2.77
C LEU A 260 12.69 -15.01 2.45
N LYS A 261 13.93 -15.28 2.88
CA LYS A 261 14.53 -16.60 2.68
C LYS A 261 13.80 -17.69 3.47
N ALA A 262 13.47 -17.43 4.74
CA ALA A 262 12.67 -18.33 5.58
C ALA A 262 11.37 -18.72 4.89
N CYS A 263 10.64 -17.75 4.33
CA CYS A 263 9.45 -18.01 3.51
C CYS A 263 9.74 -18.92 2.30
N MET A 264 10.87 -18.73 1.61
CA MET A 264 11.23 -19.52 0.43
C MET A 264 11.54 -20.98 0.74
N TYR A 265 12.27 -21.28 1.83
CA TYR A 265 12.52 -22.67 2.26
C TYR A 265 11.48 -23.20 3.26
N LYS A 266 10.45 -22.41 3.56
CA LYS A 266 9.25 -22.79 4.31
C LYS A 266 9.52 -23.22 5.76
N ASP A 267 10.50 -22.60 6.42
CA ASP A 267 10.76 -22.84 7.84
C ASP A 267 9.84 -21.95 8.70
N LEU A 268 8.84 -22.58 9.30
CA LEU A 268 7.83 -21.90 10.11
C LEU A 268 8.42 -21.34 11.41
N ASP A 269 9.34 -22.08 12.05
CA ASP A 269 9.93 -21.67 13.32
C ASP A 269 10.81 -20.43 13.12
N GLU A 270 11.58 -20.42 12.03
CA GLU A 270 12.39 -19.26 11.68
C GLU A 270 11.54 -18.06 11.22
N MET A 271 10.45 -18.29 10.47
CA MET A 271 9.49 -17.22 10.15
C MET A 271 8.91 -16.58 11.41
N GLU A 272 8.48 -17.39 12.39
CA GLU A 272 7.98 -16.87 13.68
C GLU A 272 9.06 -16.07 14.41
N ALA A 273 10.28 -16.60 14.51
CA ALA A 273 11.40 -15.95 15.20
C ALA A 273 11.81 -14.62 14.57
N LEU A 274 11.60 -14.46 13.25
CA LEU A 274 11.91 -13.24 12.50
C LEU A 274 10.76 -12.22 12.48
N GLY A 275 9.66 -12.45 13.19
CA GLY A 275 8.57 -11.48 13.34
C GLY A 275 7.51 -11.51 12.23
N MET A 276 7.27 -12.67 11.62
CA MET A 276 6.29 -12.82 10.52
C MET A 276 4.85 -12.43 10.90
N TYR A 277 4.50 -12.42 12.19
CA TYR A 277 3.19 -11.97 12.68
C TYR A 277 2.94 -10.46 12.53
N GLU A 278 4.00 -9.67 12.39
CA GLU A 278 3.93 -8.20 12.38
C GLU A 278 3.95 -7.59 10.97
N VAL A 279 4.13 -8.42 9.95
CA VAL A 279 4.38 -7.94 8.59
C VAL A 279 3.23 -8.24 7.64
N ALA A 280 3.04 -7.36 6.67
CA ALA A 280 2.18 -7.58 5.53
C ALA A 280 2.97 -7.43 4.21
N PRO A 281 2.50 -8.00 3.08
CA PRO A 281 3.19 -7.85 1.81
C PRO A 281 3.55 -6.40 1.47
N GLU A 282 2.63 -5.46 1.64
CA GLU A 282 2.83 -4.04 1.35
C GLU A 282 4.01 -3.39 2.10
N ASP A 283 4.44 -3.94 3.24
CA ASP A 283 5.63 -3.47 3.97
C ASP A 283 6.93 -3.81 3.23
N PHE A 284 6.89 -4.81 2.34
CA PHE A 284 8.00 -5.23 1.49
C PHE A 284 7.96 -4.61 0.09
N ALA A 285 6.98 -3.77 -0.23
CA ALA A 285 6.85 -3.19 -1.57
C ALA A 285 8.07 -2.33 -1.95
N LEU A 286 8.63 -1.58 -1.00
CA LEU A 286 9.81 -0.77 -1.23
C LEU A 286 11.11 -1.60 -1.30
N THR A 287 11.19 -2.70 -0.54
CA THR A 287 12.34 -3.62 -0.64
C THR A 287 12.33 -4.36 -1.98
N GLU A 288 11.15 -4.70 -2.50
CA GLU A 288 10.97 -5.27 -3.84
C GLU A 288 11.40 -4.29 -4.93
N PHE A 289 11.00 -3.02 -4.81
CA PHE A 289 11.37 -1.98 -5.76
C PHE A 289 12.89 -1.79 -5.88
N VAL A 290 13.62 -1.80 -4.76
CA VAL A 290 15.08 -1.65 -4.75
C VAL A 290 15.83 -2.97 -4.98
N CYS A 291 15.11 -4.08 -5.16
CA CYS A 291 15.71 -5.40 -5.27
C CYS A 291 16.50 -5.55 -6.57
N VAL A 292 17.82 -5.69 -6.42
CA VAL A 292 18.73 -5.98 -7.55
C VAL A 292 18.46 -7.37 -8.13
N SER A 293 18.05 -8.31 -7.28
CA SER A 293 17.75 -9.70 -7.65
C SER A 293 16.36 -9.91 -8.29
N LYS A 294 15.54 -8.85 -8.35
CA LYS A 294 14.18 -8.86 -8.92
C LYS A 294 13.25 -9.89 -8.28
N GLN A 295 13.47 -10.24 -7.02
CA GLN A 295 12.61 -11.20 -6.31
C GLN A 295 11.26 -10.56 -5.96
N PRO A 296 10.13 -11.27 -6.14
CA PRO A 296 8.80 -10.72 -5.86
C PRO A 296 8.50 -10.78 -4.35
N HIS A 297 9.10 -9.88 -3.56
CA HIS A 297 9.06 -9.94 -2.10
C HIS A 297 7.63 -9.96 -1.53
N GLN A 298 6.73 -9.13 -2.06
CA GLN A 298 5.34 -9.08 -1.62
C GLN A 298 4.65 -10.44 -1.79
N LYS A 299 4.92 -11.13 -2.92
CA LYS A 299 4.39 -12.46 -3.19
C LYS A 299 4.97 -13.51 -2.24
N ILE A 300 6.29 -13.49 -2.02
CA ILE A 300 6.97 -14.41 -1.10
C ILE A 300 6.38 -14.31 0.31
N ILE A 301 6.15 -13.09 0.80
CA ILE A 301 5.55 -12.84 2.11
C ILE A 301 4.10 -13.29 2.16
N ARG A 302 3.31 -13.04 1.10
CA ARG A 302 1.93 -13.53 1.03
C ARG A 302 1.88 -15.06 1.14
N GLU A 303 2.71 -15.75 0.37
CA GLU A 303 2.77 -17.22 0.37
C GLU A 303 3.27 -17.77 1.72
N GLY A 304 4.21 -17.09 2.38
CA GLY A 304 4.66 -17.43 3.74
C GLY A 304 3.54 -17.27 4.78
N LEU A 305 2.80 -16.16 4.74
CA LEU A 305 1.66 -15.93 5.63
C LEU A 305 0.54 -16.97 5.42
N ASP A 306 0.25 -17.29 4.16
CA ASP A 306 -0.77 -18.29 3.81
C ASP A 306 -0.35 -19.69 4.27
N LEU A 307 0.95 -20.01 4.20
CA LEU A 307 1.50 -21.26 4.73
C LEU A 307 1.36 -21.33 6.26
N MET A 308 1.75 -20.26 6.97
CA MET A 308 1.56 -20.20 8.43
C MET A 308 0.10 -20.38 8.80
N LEU A 309 -0.82 -19.66 8.15
CA LEU A 309 -2.25 -19.80 8.42
C LEU A 309 -2.75 -21.24 8.22
N LYS A 310 -2.22 -21.95 7.22
CA LYS A 310 -2.61 -23.34 6.93
C LYS A 310 -2.08 -24.34 7.96
N GLU A 311 -0.84 -24.17 8.41
CA GLU A 311 -0.15 -25.17 9.23
C GLU A 311 -0.30 -24.93 10.75
N ILE A 312 -0.47 -23.68 11.18
CA ILE A 312 -0.53 -23.30 12.60
C ILE A 312 -1.74 -22.42 13.00
N GLY A 313 -2.57 -22.01 12.03
CA GLY A 313 -3.64 -21.03 12.20
C GLY A 313 -5.05 -21.56 12.45
#